data_AF-A0AAV6AH47-F1
#
_entry.id   AF-A0AAV6AH47-F1
#
_cell.length_a   1.000
_cell.length_b   1.000
_cell.length_c   1.000
_cell.angle_alpha   90.00
_cell.angle_beta   90.00
_cell.angle_gamma   90.00
#
_symmetry.space_group_name_H-M   'P 1'
#
loop_
_entity.id
_entity.type
_entity.pdbx_description
1 polymer ?
#
loop_
_entity_poly.entity_id
_entity_poly.type
_entity_poly.pdbx_seq_one_letter_code
_entity_poly.pdbx_strand_id
1 'polypeptide(L)' 'PYCRFDVADDLAAAWGAVFVDAGDAGHINAESGHGPWPEGLTRFATLLSRV' A
#
# COMPACT_ATOMS: atom_id res chain seq x y z
N PRO A 1 -3.03 0.17 -12.57
CA PRO A 1 -1.96 0.88 -11.81
C PRO A 1 -1.34 2.01 -12.65
N TYR A 2 -1.20 3.21 -12.08
CA TYR A 2 -0.57 4.36 -12.76
C TYR A 2 0.91 4.53 -12.42
N CYS A 3 1.36 3.94 -11.32
CA CYS A 3 2.77 3.88 -10.93
C CYS A 3 3.31 2.48 -11.25
N ARG A 4 4.56 2.40 -11.70
CA ARG A 4 5.28 1.12 -11.79
C ARG A 4 5.71 0.69 -10.38
N PHE A 5 5.82 -0.62 -10.19
CA PHE A 5 6.17 -1.19 -8.89
C PHE A 5 7.54 -0.72 -8.37
N ASP A 6 8.56 -0.75 -9.24
CA ASP A 6 9.92 -0.30 -8.92
C ASP A 6 9.96 1.17 -8.52
N VAL A 7 9.23 2.02 -9.24
CA VAL A 7 9.12 3.45 -8.91
C VAL A 7 8.44 3.65 -7.54
N ALA A 8 7.44 2.85 -7.18
CA ALA A 8 6.79 2.94 -5.88
C ALA A 8 7.73 2.54 -4.72
N ASP A 9 8.59 1.54 -4.93
CA ASP A 9 9.61 1.11 -3.97
C ASP A 9 10.67 2.21 -3.76
N ASP A 10 11.19 2.78 -4.87
CA ASP A 10 12.14 3.91 -4.82
C ASP A 10 11.58 5.12 -4.06
N LEU A 11 10.29 5.44 -4.28
CA LEU A 11 9.62 6.53 -3.56
C LEU A 11 9.49 6.26 -2.07
N ALA A 12 9.11 5.03 -1.68
CA ALA A 12 9.02 4.65 -0.29
C ALA A 12 10.39 4.73 0.41
N ALA A 13 11.45 4.27 -0.26
CA ALA A 13 12.82 4.41 0.23
C ALA A 13 13.24 5.88 0.40
N ALA A 14 12.94 6.73 -0.59
CA ALA A 14 13.24 8.16 -0.52
C ALA A 14 12.50 8.88 0.63
N TRP A 15 11.31 8.41 1.01
CA TRP A 15 10.55 8.94 2.13
C TRP A 15 10.89 8.32 3.49
N GLY A 16 11.73 7.28 3.54
CA GLY A 16 11.94 6.49 4.75
C GLY A 16 10.67 5.78 5.22
N ALA A 17 9.73 5.52 4.30
CA ALA A 17 8.48 4.85 4.57
C ALA A 17 8.66 3.33 4.51
N VAL A 18 7.79 2.60 5.21
CA VAL A 18 7.70 1.14 5.05
C VAL A 18 6.99 0.85 3.74
N PHE A 19 7.66 0.17 2.82
CA PHE A 19 7.06 -0.35 1.59
C PHE A 19 6.39 -1.71 1.84
N VAL A 20 5.17 -1.90 1.32
CA VAL A 20 4.42 -3.15 1.43
C VAL A 20 3.88 -3.51 0.06
N ASP A 21 4.30 -4.68 -0.44
CA ASP A 21 3.75 -5.26 -1.66
C ASP A 21 2.30 -5.73 -1.42
N ALA A 22 1.39 -5.23 -2.26
CA ALA A 22 -0.04 -5.60 -2.25
C ALA A 22 -0.37 -6.75 -3.22
N GLY A 23 0.63 -7.29 -3.93
CA GLY A 23 0.46 -8.25 -5.00
C GLY A 23 -0.17 -7.63 -6.26
N ASP A 24 -0.86 -8.44 -7.05
CA ASP A 24 -1.59 -7.98 -8.23
C ASP A 24 -2.91 -7.29 -7.86
N ALA A 25 -2.81 -6.11 -7.24
CA ALA A 25 -3.91 -5.34 -6.66
C ALA A 25 -4.50 -4.26 -7.60
N GLY A 26 -4.05 -4.21 -8.85
CA GLY A 26 -4.48 -3.18 -9.79
C GLY A 26 -4.13 -1.76 -9.33
N HIS A 27 -5.12 -0.85 -9.25
CA HIS A 27 -4.90 0.54 -8.82
C HIS A 27 -5.36 0.83 -7.37
N ILE A 28 -5.63 -0.19 -6.55
CA ILE A 28 -6.11 -0.05 -5.15
C ILE A 28 -7.24 1.00 -5.05
N ASN A 29 -8.25 0.82 -5.88
CA ASN A 29 -9.49 1.60 -5.90
C ASN A 29 -10.70 0.66 -5.82
N ALA A 30 -11.92 1.22 -5.79
CA ALA A 30 -13.15 0.42 -5.75
C ALA A 30 -13.29 -0.54 -6.95
N GLU A 31 -12.84 -0.14 -8.15
CA GLU A 31 -12.92 -0.96 -9.36
C GLU A 31 -12.00 -2.19 -9.29
N SER A 32 -10.86 -2.07 -8.59
CA SER A 32 -9.95 -3.19 -8.29
C SER A 32 -10.35 -4.00 -7.05
N GLY A 33 -11.53 -3.76 -6.47
CA GLY A 33 -12.06 -4.52 -5.33
C GLY A 33 -11.67 -3.97 -3.95
N HIS A 34 -11.00 -2.81 -3.87
CA HIS A 34 -10.48 -2.25 -2.61
C HIS A 34 -11.46 -1.27 -1.96
N GLY A 35 -12.74 -1.65 -1.85
CA GLY A 35 -13.74 -0.93 -1.05
C GLY A 35 -13.53 -1.19 0.44
N PRO A 36 -14.21 -2.19 1.05
CA PRO A 36 -13.71 -2.81 2.26
C PRO A 36 -12.36 -3.48 1.97
N TRP A 37 -11.30 -3.03 2.66
CA TRP A 37 -9.94 -3.56 2.47
C TRP A 37 -9.32 -3.96 3.83
N PRO A 38 -9.62 -5.19 4.32
CA PRO A 38 -9.17 -5.67 5.63
C PRO A 38 -7.65 -5.65 5.81
N GLU A 39 -6.91 -5.94 4.74
CA GLU A 39 -5.45 -5.91 4.74
C GLU A 39 -4.94 -4.49 4.95
N GLY A 40 -5.52 -3.50 4.26
CA GLY A 40 -5.22 -2.08 4.46
C GLY A 40 -5.50 -1.62 5.90
N LEU A 41 -6.65 -2.02 6.46
CA LEU A 41 -6.99 -1.73 7.86
C LEU A 41 -6.02 -2.37 8.85
N THR A 42 -5.56 -3.59 8.58
CA THR A 42 -4.55 -4.28 9.40
C THR A 42 -3.21 -3.55 9.37
N ARG A 43 -2.78 -3.07 8.20
CA ARG A 43 -1.57 -2.24 8.06
C ARG A 43 -1.71 -0.92 8.81
N PHE A 44 -2.87 -0.27 8.72
CA PHE A 44 -3.16 0.94 9.48
C PHE A 44 -3.12 0.71 11.00
N ALA A 45 -3.72 -0.37 11.49
CA ALA A 45 -3.65 -0.73 12.90
C ALA A 45 -2.19 -0.98 13.37
N THR A 46 -1.38 -1.63 12.52
CA THR A 46 0.06 -1.83 12.79
C THR A 46 0.84 -0.50 12.84
N LEU A 47 0.46 0.48 12.01
CA LEU A 47 1.05 1.82 12.08
C LEU A 47 0.68 2.51 13.41
N LEU A 48 -0.59 2.45 13.81
CA LEU A 48 -1.07 3.03 15.06
C LEU A 48 -0.43 2.41 16.30
N SER A 49 -0.03 1.14 16.26
CA SER A 49 0.64 0.49 17.38
C SER A 49 2.12 0.86 17.52
N ARG A 50 2.69 1.65 16.61
CA ARG A 50 4.10 2.09 16.62
C ARG A 50 4.27 3.50 17.17
N VAL A 51 3.18 4.18 17.50
CA VAL A 51 3.13 5.57 17.98
C VAL A 51 3.03 5.62 19.50
#